data_AF-A0A2S2R9K3-F1
#
_entry.id   AF-A0A2S2R9K3-F1
#
_cell.length_a   1.000
_cell.length_b   1.000
_cell.length_c   1.000
_cell.angle_alpha   90.00
_cell.angle_beta   90.00
_cell.angle_gamma   90.00
#
_symmetry.space_group_name_H-M   'P 1'
#
loop_
_entity.id
_entity.type
_entity.pdbx_description
1 polymer ?
#
loop_
_entity_poly.entity_id
_entity_poly.type
_entity_poly.pdbx_seq_one_letter_code
_entity_poly.pdbx_strand_id
1 'polypeptide(L)'
;MDGMNSNEQENLWKLLATAIYSTATPFSIVENDYWIQNFKGLRPSFIPPSRHLISNKLLDDEYIQMSTNVNKKVHEAFVFRIQIDGWSNIRNEPIMNIIITTPEPVVYKSLRTTRSRHTGVCSQ
;
A
#
# COMPACT_ATOMS: atom_id res chain seq x y z
N MET A 1 -1.75 34.18 13.17
CA MET A 1 -2.08 33.69 11.81
C MET A 1 -1.81 32.20 11.79
N ASP A 2 -2.61 31.44 11.05
CA ASP A 2 -2.43 30.00 10.93
C ASP A 2 -1.15 29.69 10.14
N GLY A 3 -0.19 29.01 10.77
CA GLY A 3 1.10 28.68 10.18
C GLY A 3 1.35 27.18 10.25
N MET A 4 2.02 26.62 9.24
CA MET A 4 2.38 25.21 9.20
C MET A 4 3.83 25.11 8.76
N ASN A 5 4.64 24.39 9.54
CA ASN A 5 6.02 24.10 9.14
C ASN A 5 6.08 22.87 8.22
N SER A 6 7.20 22.71 7.53
CA SER A 6 7.35 21.64 6.53
C SER A 6 7.21 20.23 7.13
N ASN A 7 7.64 20.03 8.39
CA ASN A 7 7.58 18.72 9.04
C ASN A 7 6.15 18.32 9.41
N GLU A 8 5.38 19.27 9.96
CA GLU A 8 3.95 19.08 10.22
C GLU A 8 3.18 18.77 8.94
N GLN A 9 3.49 19.48 7.86
CA GLN A 9 2.85 19.26 6.59
C GLN A 9 3.17 17.88 6.01
N GLU A 10 4.44 17.47 6.06
CA GLU A 10 4.87 16.15 5.61
C GLU A 10 4.20 15.03 6.44
N ASN A 11 4.04 15.23 7.75
CA ASN A 11 3.33 14.26 8.60
C ASN A 11 1.85 14.14 8.23
N LEU A 12 1.17 15.27 7.95
CA LEU A 12 -0.21 15.25 7.48
C LEU A 12 -0.34 14.58 6.11
N TRP A 13 0.63 14.77 5.22
CA TRP A 13 0.68 14.05 3.94
C TRP A 13 0.80 12.54 4.11
N LYS A 14 1.66 12.08 5.02
CA LYS A 14 1.79 10.64 5.35
C LYS A 14 0.46 10.08 5.86
N LEU A 15 -0.17 10.74 6.84
CA LEU A 15 -1.47 10.31 7.38
C LEU A 15 -2.56 10.22 6.30
N LEU A 16 -2.64 11.25 5.44
CA LEU A 16 -3.59 11.26 4.33
C LEU A 16 -3.30 10.13 3.32
N ALA A 17 -2.03 9.91 2.97
CA ALA A 17 -1.61 8.85 2.07
C ALA A 17 -1.96 7.46 2.63
N THR A 18 -1.66 7.18 3.89
CA THR A 18 -2.03 5.92 4.56
C THR A 18 -3.56 5.70 4.54
N ALA A 19 -4.36 6.74 4.77
CA ALA A 19 -5.81 6.66 4.68
C ALA A 19 -6.29 6.32 3.25
N ILE A 20 -5.66 6.90 2.23
CA ILE A 20 -5.96 6.64 0.82
C ILE A 20 -5.62 5.19 0.45
N TYR A 21 -4.44 4.69 0.84
CA TYR A 21 -3.99 3.33 0.51
C TYR A 21 -4.83 2.27 1.22
N SER A 22 -5.11 2.45 2.50
CA SER A 22 -5.88 1.49 3.31
C SER A 22 -7.33 1.35 2.86
N THR A 23 -7.89 2.37 2.21
CA THR A 23 -9.28 2.38 1.72
C THR A 23 -9.41 2.13 0.22
N ALA A 24 -8.29 1.88 -0.48
CA ALA A 24 -8.24 1.78 -1.93
C ALA A 24 -8.87 2.99 -2.65
N THR A 25 -8.75 4.18 -2.05
CA THR A 25 -9.33 5.41 -2.57
C THR A 25 -8.54 5.89 -3.81
N PRO A 26 -9.20 6.38 -4.88
CA PRO A 26 -8.52 6.94 -6.03
C PRO A 26 -7.61 8.11 -5.66
N PHE A 27 -6.37 8.14 -6.16
CA PHE A 27 -5.40 9.20 -5.86
C PHE A 27 -5.85 10.59 -6.31
N SER A 28 -6.83 10.68 -7.22
CA SER A 28 -7.46 11.95 -7.61
C SER A 28 -8.20 12.66 -6.48
N ILE A 29 -8.45 11.99 -5.34
CA ILE A 29 -9.16 12.58 -4.20
C ILE A 29 -8.49 13.86 -3.67
N VAL A 30 -7.16 13.96 -3.73
CA VAL A 30 -6.42 15.13 -3.22
C VAL A 30 -6.49 16.35 -4.14
N GLU A 31 -7.00 16.16 -5.36
CA GLU A 31 -7.20 17.21 -6.37
C GLU A 31 -8.70 17.53 -6.56
N ASN A 32 -9.58 16.89 -5.78
CA ASN A 32 -11.00 17.18 -5.84
C ASN A 32 -11.34 18.46 -5.06
N ASP A 33 -12.06 19.39 -5.69
CA ASP A 33 -12.37 20.70 -5.11
C ASP A 33 -13.07 20.64 -3.75
N TYR A 34 -14.02 19.70 -3.56
CA TYR A 34 -14.74 19.56 -2.30
C TYR A 34 -13.84 19.03 -1.18
N TRP A 35 -12.93 18.10 -1.51
CA TRP A 35 -11.92 17.64 -0.57
C TRP A 35 -10.92 18.73 -0.21
N ILE A 36 -10.46 19.51 -1.19
CA ILE A 36 -9.60 20.66 -0.95
C ILE A 36 -10.30 21.67 -0.04
N GLN A 37 -11.57 22.00 -0.30
CA GLN A 37 -12.37 22.88 0.55
C GLN A 37 -12.53 22.32 1.96
N ASN A 38 -12.78 21.00 2.10
CA ASN A 38 -12.84 20.35 3.40
C ASN A 38 -11.52 20.49 4.16
N PHE A 39 -10.38 20.19 3.52
CA PHE A 39 -9.06 20.34 4.14
C PHE A 39 -8.77 21.78 4.54
N LYS A 40 -9.15 22.77 3.71
CA LYS A 40 -9.02 24.19 4.04
C LYS A 40 -9.94 24.64 5.18
N GLY A 41 -11.13 24.05 5.28
CA GLY A 41 -12.04 24.26 6.40
C GLY A 41 -11.50 23.71 7.73
N LEU A 42 -10.79 22.59 7.69
CA LEU A 42 -10.12 22.01 8.86
C LEU A 42 -8.84 22.77 9.23
N ARG A 43 -8.01 23.10 8.23
CA ARG A 43 -6.71 23.76 8.41
C ARG A 43 -6.36 24.63 7.18
N PRO A 44 -6.57 25.96 7.24
CA PRO A 44 -6.33 26.85 6.10
C PRO A 44 -4.89 26.82 5.56
N SER A 45 -3.90 26.67 6.44
CA SER A 45 -2.47 26.57 6.08
C SER A 45 -2.07 25.25 5.42
N PHE A 46 -2.88 24.18 5.52
CA PHE A 46 -2.55 22.89 4.93
C PHE A 46 -2.63 22.96 3.40
N ILE A 47 -1.57 22.52 2.72
CA ILE A 47 -1.57 22.37 1.26
C ILE A 47 -1.59 20.87 0.96
N PRO A 48 -2.66 20.34 0.33
CA PRO A 48 -2.75 18.94 -0.04
C PRO A 48 -1.55 18.49 -0.91
N PRO A 49 -1.10 17.23 -0.79
CA PRO A 49 -0.05 16.71 -1.63
C PRO A 49 -0.55 16.57 -3.07
N SER A 50 0.35 16.61 -4.05
CA SER A 50 -0.02 16.33 -5.44
C SER A 50 -0.28 14.83 -5.64
N ARG A 51 -1.09 14.49 -6.64
CA ARG A 51 -1.30 13.09 -7.03
C ARG A 51 0.03 12.38 -7.35
N HIS A 52 0.97 13.09 -7.98
CA HIS A 52 2.30 12.57 -8.27
C HIS A 52 3.10 12.23 -7.00
N LEU A 53 3.02 13.08 -5.97
CA LEU A 53 3.71 12.82 -4.71
C LEU A 53 3.13 11.59 -3.99
N ILE A 54 1.81 11.43 -4.02
CA ILE A 54 1.12 10.23 -3.52
C ILE A 54 1.55 8.99 -4.31
N SER A 55 1.44 9.00 -5.63
CA SER A 55 1.69 7.81 -6.44
C SER A 55 3.15 7.38 -6.54
N ASN A 56 4.09 8.14 -6.00
CA ASN A 56 5.52 7.87 -6.04
C ASN A 56 6.08 7.86 -4.62
N LYS A 57 6.77 8.94 -4.21
CA LYS A 57 7.53 9.00 -2.94
C LYS A 57 6.73 8.50 -1.73
N LEU A 58 5.49 8.98 -1.52
CA LEU A 58 4.72 8.58 -0.34
C LEU A 58 4.29 7.11 -0.40
N LEU A 59 4.05 6.57 -1.59
CA LEU A 59 3.72 5.15 -1.78
C LEU A 59 4.96 4.28 -1.54
N ASP A 60 6.12 4.69 -2.06
CA ASP A 60 7.39 3.99 -1.86
C ASP A 60 7.80 3.98 -0.38
N ASP A 61 7.68 5.13 0.30
CA ASP A 61 7.97 5.26 1.72
C ASP A 61 7.05 4.36 2.57
N GLU A 62 5.74 4.35 2.29
CA GLU A 62 4.77 3.47 2.97
C GLU A 62 5.08 1.99 2.71
N TYR A 63 5.41 1.63 1.47
CA TYR A 63 5.79 0.27 1.11
C TYR A 63 7.06 -0.19 1.84
N ILE A 64 8.09 0.65 1.92
CA ILE A 64 9.33 0.34 2.65
C ILE A 64 9.04 0.13 4.14
N GLN A 65 8.22 1.00 4.74
CA GLN A 65 7.84 0.88 6.15
C GLN A 65 7.04 -0.40 6.40
N MET A 66 6.05 -0.70 5.55
CA MET A 66 5.24 -1.91 5.64
C MET A 66 6.10 -3.16 5.44
N SER A 67 6.97 -3.19 4.44
CA SER A 67 7.89 -4.29 4.16
C SER A 67 8.85 -4.54 5.31
N THR A 68 9.37 -3.48 5.94
CA THR A 68 10.21 -3.59 7.14
C THR A 68 9.44 -4.24 8.29
N ASN A 69 8.19 -3.84 8.51
CA ASN A 69 7.34 -4.42 9.54
C ASN A 69 6.99 -5.89 9.26
N VAL A 70 6.63 -6.21 8.01
CA VAL A 70 6.37 -7.60 7.57
C VAL A 70 7.62 -8.46 7.78
N ASN A 71 8.79 -7.99 7.35
CA ASN A 71 10.04 -8.71 7.56
C ASN A 71 10.32 -8.93 9.04
N LYS A 72 10.15 -7.91 9.89
CA LYS A 72 10.30 -8.05 11.34
C LYS A 72 9.38 -9.14 11.90
N LYS A 73 8.08 -9.10 11.57
CA LYS A 73 7.11 -10.12 12.00
C LYS A 73 7.49 -11.53 11.57
N VAL A 74 8.04 -11.69 10.36
CA VAL A 74 8.50 -12.98 9.84
C VAL A 74 9.76 -13.46 10.57
N HIS A 75 10.73 -12.59 10.83
CA HIS A 75 11.98 -12.95 11.51
C HIS A 75 11.77 -13.29 13.00
N GLU A 76 10.82 -12.63 13.66
CA GLU A 76 10.50 -12.86 15.07
C GLU A 76 9.59 -14.08 15.30
N ALA A 77 9.01 -14.66 14.24
CA ALA A 77 8.09 -15.78 14.36
C ALA A 77 8.82 -17.10 14.62
N PHE A 78 8.40 -17.81 15.67
CA PHE A 78 8.91 -19.15 15.98
C PHE A 78 8.38 -20.23 15.03
N VAL A 79 7.15 -20.06 14.53
CA VAL A 79 6.50 -20.98 13.59
C VAL A 79 5.95 -20.17 12.43
N PHE A 80 6.20 -20.66 11.21
CA PHE A 80 5.67 -20.10 9.99
C PHE A 80 4.98 -21.19 9.18
N ARG A 81 3.85 -20.81 8.55
CA ARG A 81 3.25 -21.56 7.45
C ARG A 81 3.30 -20.70 6.21
N ILE A 82 3.56 -21.30 5.07
CA ILE A 82 3.50 -20.63 3.77
C ILE A 82 2.20 -21.06 3.09
N GLN A 83 1.41 -20.08 2.66
CA GLN A 83 0.26 -20.27 1.81
C GLN A 83 0.54 -19.62 0.47
N ILE A 84 0.27 -20.35 -0.61
CA ILE A 84 0.44 -19.87 -1.97
C ILE A 84 -0.92 -19.92 -2.65
N ASP A 85 -1.35 -18.78 -3.18
CA ASP A 85 -2.60 -18.64 -3.92
C ASP A 85 -2.32 -18.17 -5.34
N GLY A 86 -2.94 -18.82 -6.32
CA GLY A 86 -2.79 -18.51 -7.74
C GLY A 86 -4.07 -17.91 -8.29
N TRP A 87 -4.00 -16.71 -8.85
CA TRP A 87 -5.15 -15.97 -9.37
C TRP A 87 -4.86 -15.43 -10.78
N SER A 88 -5.87 -15.18 -11.60
CA SER A 88 -5.73 -14.45 -12.88
C SER A 88 -6.39 -13.08 -12.78
N ASN A 89 -5.61 -12.01 -12.97
CA ASN A 89 -6.15 -10.65 -12.85
C ASN A 89 -7.16 -10.32 -13.96
N ILE A 90 -7.76 -9.13 -13.91
CA ILE A 90 -8.74 -8.66 -14.93
C ILE A 90 -8.17 -8.60 -16.36
N ARG A 91 -6.85 -8.65 -16.52
CA ARG A 91 -6.15 -8.71 -17.81
C ARG A 91 -5.74 -10.13 -18.20
N ASN A 92 -6.21 -11.15 -17.45
CA ASN A 92 -5.87 -12.56 -17.60
C ASN A 92 -4.37 -12.86 -17.43
N GLU A 93 -3.65 -12.02 -16.69
CA GLU A 93 -2.26 -12.26 -16.32
C GLU A 93 -2.23 -13.13 -15.05
N PRO A 94 -1.43 -14.21 -15.01
CA PRO A 94 -1.37 -15.07 -13.85
C PRO A 94 -0.52 -14.43 -12.74
N ILE A 95 -1.08 -14.38 -11.53
CA ILE A 95 -0.49 -13.80 -10.33
C ILE A 95 -0.43 -14.89 -9.26
N MET A 96 0.72 -15.00 -8.61
CA MET A 96 0.94 -15.86 -7.46
C MET A 96 1.14 -15.01 -6.21
N ASN A 97 0.26 -15.17 -5.23
CA ASN A 97 0.36 -14.55 -3.92
C ASN A 97 1.06 -15.52 -2.97
N ILE A 98 2.07 -15.03 -2.26
CA ILE A 98 2.79 -15.72 -1.19
C ILE A 98 2.39 -15.05 0.12
N ILE A 99 1.72 -15.80 0.97
CA ILE A 99 1.26 -15.38 2.29
C ILE A 99 2.07 -16.17 3.32
N ILE A 100 2.68 -15.48 4.27
CA ILE A 100 3.35 -16.11 5.41
C ILE A 100 2.41 -15.97 6.60
N THR A 101 1.95 -17.11 7.10
CA THR A 101 1.14 -17.20 8.32
C THR A 101 2.07 -17.36 9.51
N THR A 102 2.24 -16.28 10.26
CA THR A 102 2.64 -16.33 11.68
C THR A 102 1.34 -16.30 12.52
N PRO A 103 1.32 -16.13 13.86
CA PRO A 103 0.05 -15.90 14.58
C PRO A 103 -0.83 -14.80 13.95
N GLU A 104 -0.23 -13.84 13.24
CA GLU A 104 -0.93 -12.92 12.35
C GLU A 104 -0.46 -13.11 10.90
N PRO A 105 -1.35 -13.45 9.95
CA PRO A 105 -0.96 -13.66 8.55
C PRO A 105 -0.55 -12.36 7.88
N VAL A 106 0.50 -12.42 7.06
CA VAL A 106 1.02 -11.30 6.26
C VAL A 106 1.15 -11.70 4.79
N VAL A 107 0.74 -10.80 3.89
CA VAL A 107 1.07 -10.93 2.47
C VAL A 107 2.54 -10.59 2.32
N TYR A 108 3.35 -11.58 1.97
CA TYR A 108 4.80 -11.41 1.85
C TYR A 108 5.19 -10.94 0.45
N LYS A 109 4.57 -11.50 -0.59
CA LYS A 109 4.89 -11.15 -1.97
C LYS A 109 3.75 -11.50 -2.93
N SER A 110 3.50 -10.63 -3.91
CA SER A 110 2.69 -10.96 -5.09
C SER A 110 3.58 -10.96 -6.32
N LEU A 111 3.63 -12.09 -7.02
CA LEU A 111 4.46 -12.32 -8.19
C LEU A 111 3.60 -12.39 -9.43
N ARG A 112 4.01 -11.71 -10.51
CA ARG A 112 3.47 -12.00 -11.83
C ARG A 112 4.20 -13.21 -12.39
N THR A 113 3.51 -14.32 -12.54
CA THR A 113 4.05 -15.44 -13.31
C THR A 113 3.89 -15.08 -14.78
N THR A 114 4.93 -15.26 -15.61
CA THR A 114 4.80 -15.12 -17.06
C THR A 114 3.88 -16.22 -17.63
N ARG A 115 3.62 -16.26 -18.94
CA ARG A 115 2.56 -17.03 -19.66
C ARG A 115 2.29 -18.50 -19.25
N SER A 116 3.08 -19.12 -18.39
CA SER A 116 2.81 -20.41 -17.79
C SER A 116 1.61 -20.31 -16.84
N ARG A 117 0.50 -20.98 -17.18
CA ARG A 117 -0.64 -21.17 -16.29
C ARG A 117 -0.18 -21.88 -15.01
N HIS A 118 -0.89 -21.64 -13.90
CA HIS A 118 -0.71 -22.38 -12.65
C HIS A 118 -1.20 -23.83 -12.81
N THR A 119 -0.45 -24.64 -13.56
CA THR A 119 -0.70 -26.07 -13.74
C THR A 119 -0.01 -26.80 -12.61
N GLY A 120 -0.76 -27.15 -11.56
CA GLY A 120 -0.32 -28.09 -10.51
C GLY A 120 -0.26 -29.54 -11.02
N VAL A 121 0.10 -29.74 -12.28
CA VAL A 121 0.13 -31.07 -12.89
C VAL A 121 1.46 -31.71 -12.48
N CYS A 122 1.37 -32.62 -11.51
CA CYS A 122 2.42 -33.61 -11.29
C CYS A 122 2.51 -34.43 -12.59
N SER A 123 3.59 -34.27 -13.35
CA SER A 123 3.94 -35.22 -14.40
C SER A 123 4.24 -36.56 -13.71
N GLN A 124 3.24 -37.45 -13.71
CA GLN A 124 3.41 -38.87 -13.40
C GLN A 124 4.18 -39.56 -14.52
#